data_AF-A0A4T0W971-F1
#
_entry.id   AF-A0A4T0W971-F1
#
_cell.length_a   1.000
_cell.length_b   1.000
_cell.length_c   1.000
_cell.angle_alpha   90.00
_cell.angle_beta   90.00
_cell.angle_gamma   90.00
#
_symmetry.space_group_name_H-M   'P 1'
#
loop_
_entity.id
_entity.type
_entity.pdbx_description
1 polymer ?
#
loop_
_entity_poly.entity_id
_entity_poly.type
_entity_poly.pdbx_seq_one_letter_code
_entity_poly.pdbx_strand_id
1 'polypeptide(L)'
;MTILDDNQVPAASSEAPSTTAAAAAAIPSTQPQQQQQQPPPRELRNDPARTGFDPQTKWWMNYFNVLTGRMTPEGQFHYREARYRANEERDCKRCEEHRDWLLAFSPTVRFLNDKITALNGNLDSSNILCRRCPARLTEDGEVHRQSGGFSPAHGILICANEVRDRKHLEDTLSHEMVHAWDHLRWNVDWMGDLDLKHAACTEIRASTLSGECRWTREAFTRGNWSLSQQFQDCVRKRAIQSVLNRPRCKDDVQATKVVNQVWESCFSDTRPFDEVYR
;
A
#
# COMPACT_ATOMS: atom_id res chain seq x y z
N MET A 1 53.08 -8.62 -51.26
CA MET A 1 53.34 -8.21 -52.65
C MET A 1 52.04 -7.60 -53.14
N THR A 2 51.87 -6.27 -53.08
CA THR A 2 52.12 -5.35 -54.22
C THR A 2 51.45 -5.88 -55.48
N ILE A 3 50.43 -5.20 -56.04
CA ILE A 3 50.68 -4.11 -56.99
C ILE A 3 49.42 -3.25 -57.26
N LEU A 4 49.64 -1.91 -57.31
CA LEU A 4 48.94 -0.84 -58.05
C LEU A 4 47.43 -0.60 -57.82
N ASP A 5 46.98 0.61 -57.49
CA ASP A 5 47.10 1.91 -58.20
C ASP A 5 46.36 1.93 -59.55
N ASP A 6 45.36 2.80 -59.65
CA ASP A 6 45.24 3.64 -60.84
C ASP A 6 44.72 5.03 -60.46
N ASN A 7 45.21 6.06 -61.16
CA ASN A 7 45.24 7.43 -60.67
C ASN A 7 44.92 8.40 -61.82
N GLN A 8 43.74 9.04 -61.81
CA GLN A 8 43.41 10.06 -62.82
C GLN A 8 42.60 11.23 -62.23
N VAL A 9 42.98 12.42 -62.66
CA VAL A 9 42.73 13.78 -62.14
C VAL A 9 42.60 14.70 -63.39
N PRO A 10 42.13 15.98 -63.39
CA PRO A 10 41.05 16.71 -62.69
C PRO A 10 40.06 17.42 -63.67
N ALA A 11 39.09 18.21 -63.16
CA ALA A 11 38.64 19.56 -63.63
C ALA A 11 37.36 19.97 -62.87
N ALA A 12 37.30 21.06 -62.08
CA ALA A 12 37.08 22.47 -62.48
C ALA A 12 35.70 22.70 -63.18
N SER A 13 34.79 23.59 -62.76
CA SER A 13 34.78 24.71 -61.77
C SER A 13 33.39 24.78 -61.06
N SER A 14 32.87 25.83 -60.39
CA SER A 14 33.25 27.25 -60.15
C SER A 14 32.46 27.87 -58.97
N GLU A 15 32.95 29.02 -58.48
CA GLU A 15 32.23 30.16 -57.84
C GLU A 15 31.38 29.98 -56.54
N ALA A 16 32.01 30.37 -55.43
CA ALA A 16 31.44 31.21 -54.34
C ALA A 16 31.53 32.71 -54.76
N PRO A 17 30.87 33.73 -54.13
CA PRO A 17 30.74 33.95 -52.67
C PRO A 17 29.33 34.45 -52.23
N SER A 18 28.97 34.59 -50.94
CA SER A 18 29.49 35.62 -50.03
C SER A 18 29.02 35.45 -48.58
N THR A 19 29.90 35.81 -47.66
CA THR A 19 29.69 35.79 -46.20
C THR A 19 28.95 37.02 -45.68
N THR A 20 28.00 36.82 -44.76
CA THR A 20 27.69 37.79 -43.70
C THR A 20 27.84 37.10 -42.34
N ALA A 21 28.44 37.82 -41.38
CA ALA A 21 28.95 37.23 -40.15
C ALA A 21 28.00 37.38 -38.96
N ALA A 22 28.07 36.37 -38.08
CA ALA A 22 27.88 36.44 -36.63
C ALA A 22 26.64 37.15 -36.04
N ALA A 23 25.73 36.31 -35.51
CA ALA A 23 25.07 36.59 -34.24
C ALA A 23 25.08 35.30 -33.39
N ALA A 24 25.89 35.26 -32.34
CA ALA A 24 25.96 34.11 -31.45
C ALA A 24 24.77 34.13 -30.47
N ALA A 25 23.74 33.35 -30.77
CA ALA A 25 22.64 33.11 -29.84
C ALA A 25 23.10 32.15 -28.73
N ALA A 26 23.08 32.62 -27.48
CA ALA A 26 23.44 31.80 -26.33
C ALA A 26 22.42 30.67 -26.12
N ILE A 27 22.91 29.43 -26.03
CA ILE A 27 22.09 28.27 -25.67
C ILE A 27 21.82 28.35 -24.16
N PRO A 28 20.55 28.39 -23.70
CA PRO A 28 20.26 28.34 -22.27
C PRO A 28 20.55 26.93 -21.75
N SER A 29 21.60 26.80 -20.95
CA SER A 29 21.99 25.57 -20.29
C SER A 29 20.93 25.13 -19.26
N THR A 30 20.17 24.08 -19.59
CA THR A 30 19.16 23.49 -18.70
C THR A 30 19.83 22.85 -17.49
N GLN A 31 19.74 23.48 -16.32
CA GLN A 31 20.17 22.86 -15.06
C GLN A 31 19.19 21.74 -14.67
N PRO A 32 19.68 20.62 -14.12
CA PRO A 32 18.80 19.56 -13.61
C PRO A 32 18.04 20.09 -12.40
N GLN A 33 16.71 20.10 -12.48
CA GLN A 33 15.84 20.44 -11.35
C GLN A 33 16.02 19.39 -10.24
N GLN A 34 16.72 19.77 -9.18
CA GLN A 34 16.75 18.99 -7.95
C GLN A 34 15.33 18.94 -7.37
N GLN A 35 14.73 17.75 -7.37
CA GLN A 35 13.51 17.52 -6.61
C GLN A 35 13.82 17.75 -5.13
N GLN A 36 13.26 18.82 -4.58
CA GLN A 36 13.29 19.09 -3.16
C GLN A 36 12.49 18.00 -2.44
N GLN A 37 13.21 16.99 -1.95
CA GLN A 37 12.66 16.05 -0.99
C GLN A 37 12.26 16.86 0.25
N GLN A 38 10.97 16.92 0.53
CA GLN A 38 10.47 17.54 1.76
C GLN A 38 11.13 16.82 2.96
N PRO A 39 11.54 17.55 4.00
CA PRO A 39 12.04 16.90 5.21
C PRO A 39 10.94 15.97 5.77
N PRO A 40 11.31 14.84 6.38
CA PRO A 40 10.33 13.96 6.99
C PRO A 40 9.48 14.75 8.00
N PRO A 41 8.15 14.52 8.06
CA PRO A 41 7.25 15.26 8.93
C PRO A 41 7.70 15.17 10.37
N ARG A 42 7.60 16.29 11.10
CA ARG A 42 8.14 16.43 12.45
C ARG A 42 7.47 15.45 13.40
N GLU A 43 8.23 14.50 13.94
CA GLU A 43 7.71 13.60 14.98
C GLU A 43 7.26 14.41 16.20
N LEU A 44 5.95 14.48 16.42
CA LEU A 44 5.36 15.01 17.65
C LEU A 44 5.81 14.12 18.81
N ARG A 45 6.47 14.72 19.80
CA ARG A 45 6.96 14.03 21.00
C ARG A 45 6.02 14.27 22.17
N ASN A 46 5.74 13.20 22.91
CA ASN A 46 4.89 13.27 24.09
C ASN A 46 5.44 14.27 25.12
N ASP A 47 4.57 15.15 25.59
CA ASP A 47 4.80 16.06 26.70
C ASP A 47 3.66 15.84 27.73
N PRO A 48 3.93 15.20 28.89
CA PRO A 48 2.89 14.88 29.86
C PRO A 48 2.07 16.07 30.35
N ALA A 49 2.65 17.27 30.42
CA ALA A 49 1.94 18.48 30.87
C ALA A 49 0.92 18.97 29.82
N ARG A 50 1.24 18.78 28.54
CA ARG A 50 0.40 19.14 27.39
C ARG A 50 -0.60 18.05 27.01
N THR A 51 -0.23 16.78 27.17
CA THR A 51 -0.99 15.65 26.63
C THR A 51 -1.82 14.87 27.67
N GLY A 52 -1.49 14.99 28.96
CA GLY A 52 -2.10 14.19 30.03
C GLY A 52 -1.69 12.70 30.03
N PHE A 53 -0.72 12.32 29.19
CA PHE A 53 -0.11 10.99 29.20
C PHE A 53 1.30 11.03 29.80
N ASP A 54 1.50 10.31 30.90
CA ASP A 54 2.80 10.08 31.51
C ASP A 54 3.20 8.59 31.40
N PRO A 55 4.31 8.24 30.72
CA PRO A 55 4.77 6.86 30.62
C PRO A 55 5.29 6.25 31.94
N GLN A 56 5.61 7.06 32.96
CA GLN A 56 6.05 6.57 34.28
C GLN A 56 4.85 6.16 35.17
N THR A 57 3.70 6.78 34.94
CA THR A 57 2.43 6.52 35.62
C THR A 57 1.87 5.13 35.30
N LYS A 58 1.23 4.48 36.29
CA LYS A 58 0.64 3.14 36.13
C LYS A 58 -0.41 3.11 35.02
N TRP A 59 -0.47 2.02 34.26
CA TRP A 59 -1.35 1.90 33.09
C TRP A 59 -2.83 2.20 33.40
N TRP A 60 -3.32 1.83 34.59
CA TRP A 60 -4.71 2.05 34.98
C TRP A 60 -5.02 3.53 35.27
N MET A 61 -4.04 4.29 35.76
CA MET A 61 -4.16 5.74 35.98
C MET A 61 -4.20 6.47 34.63
N ASN A 62 -3.33 6.08 33.69
CA ASN A 62 -3.39 6.58 32.32
C ASN A 62 -4.73 6.22 31.64
N TYR A 63 -5.22 5.00 31.82
CA TYR A 63 -6.55 4.60 31.33
C TYR A 63 -7.70 5.41 31.97
N PHE A 64 -7.60 5.72 33.26
CA PHE A 64 -8.55 6.61 33.95
C PHE A 64 -8.49 8.05 33.41
N ASN A 65 -7.31 8.57 33.07
CA ASN A 65 -7.17 9.87 32.40
C ASN A 65 -7.84 9.89 31.02
N VAL A 66 -7.79 8.78 30.25
CA VAL A 66 -8.58 8.64 29.01
C VAL A 66 -10.08 8.70 29.31
N LEU A 67 -10.59 7.87 30.23
CA LEU A 67 -12.02 7.80 30.54
C LEU A 67 -12.60 9.09 31.11
N THR A 68 -11.80 9.86 31.85
CA THR A 68 -12.20 11.16 32.43
C THR A 68 -11.97 12.36 31.50
N GLY A 69 -11.54 12.14 30.25
CA GLY A 69 -11.28 13.21 29.29
C GLY A 69 -10.06 14.09 29.62
N ARG A 70 -9.19 13.65 30.54
CA ARG A 70 -7.97 14.35 30.97
C ARG A 70 -6.75 14.10 30.08
N MET A 71 -6.89 13.25 29.06
CA MET A 71 -5.83 12.93 28.09
C MET A 71 -6.25 13.40 26.69
N THR A 72 -5.43 14.24 26.08
CA THR A 72 -5.68 14.80 24.73
C THR A 72 -5.62 13.71 23.65
N PRO A 73 -6.13 13.95 22.42
CA PRO A 73 -5.99 12.99 21.31
C PRO A 73 -4.53 12.58 21.04
N GLU A 74 -3.59 13.53 21.11
CA GLU A 74 -2.14 13.27 21.03
C GLU A 74 -1.65 12.40 22.21
N GLY A 75 -2.10 12.67 23.43
CA GLY A 75 -1.81 11.83 24.59
C GLY A 75 -2.33 10.40 24.44
N GLN A 76 -3.54 10.25 23.88
CA GLN A 76 -4.14 8.94 23.61
C GLN A 76 -3.40 8.17 22.51
N PHE A 77 -2.87 8.87 21.50
CA PHE A 77 -1.96 8.31 20.50
C PHE A 77 -0.67 7.81 21.16
N HIS A 78 0.01 8.64 21.96
CA HIS A 78 1.24 8.25 22.64
C HIS A 78 1.04 7.14 23.68
N TYR A 79 -0.06 7.16 24.42
CA TYR A 79 -0.44 6.09 25.35
C TYR A 79 -0.64 4.76 24.60
N ARG A 80 -1.34 4.78 23.45
CA ARG A 80 -1.52 3.59 22.61
C ARG A 80 -0.17 3.06 22.10
N GLU A 81 0.69 3.91 21.55
CA GLU A 81 2.01 3.50 21.07
C GLU A 81 2.90 2.93 22.19
N ALA A 82 2.86 3.52 23.39
CA ALA A 82 3.53 2.98 24.56
C ALA A 82 2.98 1.60 24.97
N ARG A 83 1.65 1.40 24.90
CA ARG A 83 1.03 0.08 25.13
C ARG A 83 1.40 -0.91 24.04
N TYR A 84 1.46 -0.55 22.77
CA TYR A 84 1.87 -1.45 21.70
C TYR A 84 3.33 -1.90 21.86
N ARG A 85 4.26 -0.99 22.19
CA ARG A 85 5.66 -1.34 22.53
C ARG A 85 5.73 -2.28 23.74
N ALA A 86 4.98 -1.98 24.81
CA ALA A 86 4.98 -2.79 26.03
C ALA A 86 4.32 -4.18 25.91
N ASN A 87 3.62 -4.48 24.80
CA ASN A 87 3.03 -5.80 24.54
C ASN A 87 3.59 -6.46 23.27
N GLU A 88 4.63 -5.87 22.64
CA GLU A 88 5.10 -6.24 21.29
C GLU A 88 5.40 -7.74 21.13
N GLU A 89 6.10 -8.34 22.10
CA GLU A 89 6.40 -9.79 22.11
C GLU A 89 5.12 -10.65 22.10
N ARG A 90 4.17 -10.36 22.99
CA ARG A 90 2.89 -11.09 23.09
C ARG A 90 2.09 -10.96 21.79
N ASP A 91 2.02 -9.75 21.26
CA ASP A 91 1.18 -9.45 20.09
C ASP A 91 1.78 -10.07 18.83
N CYS A 92 3.11 -10.05 18.66
CA CYS A 92 3.81 -10.77 17.59
C CYS A 92 3.62 -12.29 17.72
N LYS A 93 3.86 -12.87 18.89
CA LYS A 93 3.68 -14.32 19.12
C LYS A 93 2.26 -14.79 18.78
N ARG A 94 1.23 -14.08 19.25
CA ARG A 94 -0.18 -14.37 18.93
C ARG A 94 -0.47 -14.25 17.43
N CYS A 95 0.12 -13.28 16.76
CA CYS A 95 0.02 -13.11 15.31
C CYS A 95 0.66 -14.29 14.57
N GLU A 96 1.84 -14.74 14.98
CA GLU A 96 2.54 -15.89 14.39
C GLU A 96 1.76 -17.20 14.61
N GLU A 97 1.25 -17.45 15.82
CA GLU A 97 0.36 -18.57 16.13
C GLU A 97 -0.92 -18.57 15.26
N HIS A 98 -1.50 -17.40 15.01
CA HIS A 98 -2.66 -17.26 14.13
C HIS A 98 -2.28 -17.47 12.66
N ARG A 99 -1.17 -16.90 12.18
CA ARG A 99 -0.64 -17.07 10.81
C ARG A 99 -0.40 -18.54 10.50
N ASP A 100 0.30 -19.25 11.39
CA ASP A 100 0.67 -20.65 11.20
C ASP A 100 -0.57 -21.55 11.20
N TRP A 101 -1.55 -21.25 12.06
CA TRP A 101 -2.86 -21.92 12.01
C TRP A 101 -3.59 -21.66 10.69
N LEU A 102 -3.56 -20.43 10.16
CA LEU A 102 -4.24 -20.09 8.90
C LEU A 102 -3.57 -20.77 7.70
N LEU A 103 -2.24 -20.77 7.61
CA LEU A 103 -1.48 -21.50 6.58
C LEU A 103 -1.77 -23.01 6.66
N ALA A 104 -1.91 -23.57 7.86
CA ALA A 104 -2.20 -24.99 8.04
C ALA A 104 -3.67 -25.37 7.77
N PHE A 105 -4.65 -24.52 8.13
CA PHE A 105 -6.06 -24.94 8.26
C PHE A 105 -7.10 -24.03 7.60
N SER A 106 -6.81 -22.78 7.24
CA SER A 106 -7.81 -21.93 6.56
C SER A 106 -7.97 -22.37 5.10
N PRO A 107 -9.19 -22.72 4.63
CA PRO A 107 -9.41 -23.06 3.23
C PRO A 107 -9.03 -21.92 2.29
N THR A 108 -9.31 -20.68 2.69
CA THR A 108 -9.01 -19.47 1.91
C THR A 108 -7.51 -19.22 1.77
N VAL A 109 -6.78 -19.21 2.89
CA VAL A 109 -5.34 -18.92 2.89
C VAL A 109 -4.58 -20.03 2.17
N ARG A 110 -4.95 -21.31 2.41
CA ARG A 110 -4.38 -22.45 1.68
C ARG A 110 -4.62 -22.36 0.18
N PHE A 111 -5.85 -22.10 -0.25
CA PHE A 111 -6.19 -21.95 -1.66
C PHE A 111 -5.40 -20.82 -2.33
N LEU A 112 -5.32 -19.65 -1.70
CA LEU A 112 -4.51 -18.54 -2.21
C LEU A 112 -3.03 -18.95 -2.29
N ASN A 113 -2.50 -19.68 -1.30
CA ASN A 113 -1.12 -20.17 -1.31
C ASN A 113 -0.84 -21.12 -2.47
N ASP A 114 -1.76 -22.06 -2.73
CA ASP A 114 -1.66 -23.01 -3.84
C ASP A 114 -1.69 -22.27 -5.19
N LYS A 115 -2.53 -21.23 -5.32
CA LYS A 115 -2.64 -20.42 -6.55
C LYS A 115 -1.46 -19.49 -6.78
N ILE A 116 -0.80 -19.03 -5.71
CA ILE A 116 0.47 -18.28 -5.76
C ILE A 116 1.62 -19.21 -6.14
N THR A 117 1.68 -20.40 -5.53
CA THR A 117 2.64 -21.47 -5.88
C THR A 117 2.53 -21.87 -7.36
N ALA A 118 1.31 -21.97 -7.90
CA ALA A 118 1.07 -22.24 -9.32
C ALA A 118 1.57 -21.13 -10.28
N LEU A 119 1.89 -19.94 -9.77
CA LEU A 119 2.55 -18.85 -10.51
C LEU A 119 4.05 -18.72 -10.19
N ASN A 120 4.64 -19.74 -9.57
CA ASN A 120 6.03 -19.78 -9.09
C ASN A 120 6.34 -18.77 -7.95
N GLY A 121 5.32 -18.26 -7.26
CA GLY A 121 5.50 -17.60 -5.98
C GLY A 121 5.77 -18.61 -4.86
N ASN A 122 6.33 -18.15 -3.74
CA ASN A 122 6.36 -18.91 -2.50
C ASN A 122 5.98 -17.99 -1.34
N LEU A 123 5.03 -18.42 -0.50
CA LEU A 123 4.67 -17.74 0.73
C LEU A 123 4.61 -18.76 1.87
N ASP A 124 5.33 -18.46 2.95
CA ASP A 124 5.44 -19.30 4.13
C ASP A 124 5.80 -18.44 5.38
N SER A 125 6.09 -19.09 6.51
CA SER A 125 6.40 -18.40 7.77
C SER A 125 7.70 -17.58 7.75
N SER A 126 8.57 -17.76 6.76
CA SER A 126 9.82 -16.99 6.58
C SER A 126 9.63 -15.64 5.90
N ASN A 127 8.58 -15.48 5.08
CA ASN A 127 8.28 -14.24 4.36
C ASN A 127 6.86 -13.68 4.60
N ILE A 128 6.04 -14.34 5.42
CA ILE A 128 4.86 -13.73 6.07
C ILE A 128 5.25 -13.37 7.51
N LEU A 129 5.63 -12.11 7.73
CA LEU A 129 6.22 -11.63 8.98
C LEU A 129 5.21 -10.87 9.85
N CYS A 130 5.06 -11.27 11.11
CA CYS A 130 4.27 -10.54 12.11
C CYS A 130 5.18 -9.60 12.92
N ARG A 131 5.05 -8.28 12.78
CA ARG A 131 5.84 -7.29 13.54
C ARG A 131 4.98 -6.13 14.03
N ARG A 132 5.46 -5.32 14.97
CA ARG A 132 4.77 -4.08 15.35
C ARG A 132 4.95 -3.02 14.27
N CYS A 133 3.84 -2.47 13.78
CA CYS A 133 3.81 -1.30 12.91
C CYS A 133 3.47 -0.06 13.75
N PRO A 134 4.40 0.91 13.91
CA PRO A 134 4.08 2.18 14.56
C PRO A 134 3.03 2.95 13.76
N ALA A 135 2.05 3.54 14.45
CA ALA A 135 1.16 4.52 13.83
C ALA A 135 1.89 5.86 13.59
N ARG A 136 1.49 6.62 12.57
CA ARG A 136 1.97 7.99 12.32
C ARG A 136 0.89 9.01 12.68
N LEU A 137 1.23 10.00 13.51
CA LEU A 137 0.41 11.17 13.81
C LEU A 137 0.88 12.34 12.93
N THR A 138 -0.02 13.01 12.22
CA THR A 138 0.29 14.23 11.44
C THR A 138 0.17 15.48 12.30
N GLU A 139 0.68 16.61 11.79
CA GLU A 139 0.54 17.91 12.46
C GLU A 139 -0.95 18.36 12.55
N ASP A 140 -1.79 17.94 11.61
CA ASP A 140 -3.25 18.16 11.61
C ASP A 140 -4.01 17.26 12.61
N GLY A 141 -3.32 16.34 13.29
CA GLY A 141 -3.90 15.42 14.28
C GLY A 141 -4.43 14.10 13.74
N GLU A 142 -4.28 13.83 12.43
CA GLU A 142 -4.70 12.58 11.81
C GLU A 142 -3.76 11.41 12.15
N VAL A 143 -4.33 10.22 12.37
CA VAL A 143 -3.57 9.02 12.79
C VAL A 143 -3.62 7.94 11.71
N HIS A 144 -2.55 7.85 10.93
CA HIS A 144 -2.38 6.80 9.93
C HIS A 144 -1.93 5.49 10.59
N ARG A 145 -2.66 4.41 10.31
CA ARG A 145 -2.35 3.03 10.70
C ARG A 145 -2.45 2.11 9.49
N GLN A 146 -1.81 0.96 9.58
CA GLN A 146 -1.85 -0.11 8.58
C GLN A 146 -2.04 -1.46 9.30
N SER A 147 -2.81 -2.37 8.71
CA SER A 147 -3.01 -3.74 9.23
C SER A 147 -1.95 -4.72 8.72
N GLY A 148 -1.35 -4.41 7.56
CA GLY A 148 -0.35 -5.22 6.88
C GLY A 148 0.18 -4.48 5.65
N GLY A 149 0.88 -5.22 4.79
CA GLY A 149 1.26 -4.77 3.45
C GLY A 149 2.11 -5.81 2.72
N PHE A 150 1.85 -6.01 1.43
CA PHE A 150 2.65 -6.81 0.51
C PHE A 150 3.80 -6.00 -0.14
N SER A 151 4.95 -6.64 -0.33
CA SER A 151 6.08 -6.13 -1.10
C SER A 151 6.68 -7.25 -1.97
N PRO A 152 6.82 -7.08 -3.30
CA PRO A 152 7.44 -8.06 -4.18
C PRO A 152 8.82 -8.57 -3.74
N ALA A 153 9.60 -7.71 -3.07
CA ALA A 153 10.96 -8.03 -2.64
C ALA A 153 11.05 -8.67 -1.23
N HIS A 154 9.98 -8.58 -0.41
CA HIS A 154 10.03 -8.94 1.02
C HIS A 154 8.91 -9.89 1.47
N GLY A 155 7.89 -10.13 0.65
CA GLY A 155 6.71 -10.92 1.03
C GLY A 155 5.64 -10.06 1.71
N ILE A 156 5.03 -10.60 2.76
CA ILE A 156 3.88 -9.99 3.46
C ILE A 156 4.29 -9.57 4.87
N LEU A 157 4.06 -8.30 5.21
CA LEU A 157 4.10 -7.80 6.58
C LEU A 157 2.68 -7.81 7.16
N ILE A 158 2.54 -8.32 8.39
CA ILE A 158 1.33 -8.19 9.20
C ILE A 158 1.65 -7.34 10.43
N CYS A 159 0.82 -6.34 10.69
CA CYS A 159 0.96 -5.43 11.82
C CYS A 159 0.32 -6.03 13.08
N ALA A 160 1.13 -6.77 13.84
CA ALA A 160 0.69 -7.59 14.96
C ALA A 160 -0.10 -6.83 16.05
N ASN A 161 0.19 -5.53 16.23
CA ASN A 161 -0.53 -4.63 17.14
C ASN A 161 -1.97 -4.29 16.71
N GLU A 162 -2.30 -4.41 15.42
CA GLU A 162 -3.66 -4.18 14.91
C GLU A 162 -4.46 -5.49 14.74
N VAL A 163 -3.84 -6.66 14.98
CA VAL A 163 -4.54 -7.96 14.95
C VAL A 163 -5.49 -8.10 16.14
N ARG A 164 -6.80 -8.09 15.86
CA ARG A 164 -7.85 -8.28 16.87
C ARG A 164 -7.99 -9.75 17.26
N ASP A 165 -8.20 -10.60 16.27
CA ASP A 165 -8.43 -12.05 16.40
C ASP A 165 -7.98 -12.77 15.11
N ARG A 166 -8.11 -14.10 15.09
CA ARG A 166 -7.71 -14.95 13.95
C ARG A 166 -8.54 -14.72 12.68
N LYS A 167 -9.81 -14.32 12.78
CA LYS A 167 -10.63 -14.00 11.60
C LYS A 167 -10.15 -12.68 10.99
N HIS A 168 -9.87 -11.67 11.82
CA HIS A 168 -9.27 -10.42 11.36
C HIS A 168 -7.92 -10.64 10.67
N LEU A 169 -7.10 -11.57 11.18
CA LEU A 169 -5.87 -11.95 10.50
C LEU A 169 -6.13 -12.70 9.20
N GLU A 170 -7.13 -13.59 9.15
CA GLU A 170 -7.50 -14.28 7.91
C GLU A 170 -7.89 -13.30 6.80
N ASP A 171 -8.77 -12.35 7.11
CA ASP A 171 -9.20 -11.33 6.14
C ASP A 171 -7.98 -10.46 5.72
N THR A 172 -7.15 -10.00 6.67
CA THR A 172 -5.93 -9.21 6.36
C THR A 172 -4.92 -9.99 5.51
N LEU A 173 -4.58 -11.22 5.89
CA LEU A 173 -3.63 -12.05 5.16
C LEU A 173 -4.15 -12.39 3.76
N SER A 174 -5.45 -12.65 3.62
CA SER A 174 -6.07 -12.92 2.32
C SER A 174 -6.02 -11.70 1.39
N HIS A 175 -6.15 -10.48 1.92
CA HIS A 175 -5.97 -9.23 1.17
C HIS A 175 -4.54 -9.14 0.59
N GLU A 176 -3.52 -9.29 1.44
CA GLU A 176 -2.12 -9.23 1.01
C GLU A 176 -1.71 -10.40 0.09
N MET A 177 -2.35 -11.56 0.22
CA MET A 177 -2.15 -12.69 -0.70
C MET A 177 -2.79 -12.46 -2.08
N VAL A 178 -3.91 -11.74 -2.17
CA VAL A 178 -4.44 -11.30 -3.47
C VAL A 178 -3.47 -10.33 -4.13
N HIS A 179 -2.90 -9.37 -3.39
CA HIS A 179 -1.82 -8.51 -3.91
C HIS A 179 -0.61 -9.30 -4.42
N ALA A 180 -0.17 -10.34 -3.69
CA ALA A 180 0.91 -11.21 -4.13
C ALA A 180 0.57 -11.98 -5.42
N TRP A 181 -0.64 -12.52 -5.53
CA TRP A 181 -1.12 -13.22 -6.73
C TRP A 181 -1.20 -12.27 -7.93
N ASP A 182 -1.74 -11.07 -7.73
CA ASP A 182 -1.90 -10.03 -8.76
C ASP A 182 -0.54 -9.61 -9.33
N HIS A 183 0.45 -9.39 -8.45
CA HIS A 183 1.80 -9.08 -8.86
C HIS A 183 2.39 -10.17 -9.77
N LEU A 184 2.29 -11.43 -9.35
CA LEU A 184 2.80 -12.57 -10.12
C LEU A 184 2.04 -12.78 -11.44
N ARG A 185 0.73 -12.48 -11.47
CA ARG A 185 -0.11 -12.71 -12.65
C ARG A 185 0.03 -11.64 -13.73
N TRP A 186 0.22 -10.38 -13.33
CA TRP A 186 0.13 -9.21 -14.22
C TRP A 186 1.28 -8.20 -14.10
N ASN A 187 2.28 -8.44 -13.25
CA ASN A 187 3.39 -7.52 -12.99
C ASN A 187 2.90 -6.09 -12.60
N VAL A 188 2.07 -6.04 -11.55
CA VAL A 188 1.42 -4.83 -11.04
C VAL A 188 2.44 -3.70 -10.76
N ASP A 189 2.13 -2.50 -11.25
CA ASP A 189 2.79 -1.25 -10.85
C ASP A 189 2.24 -0.79 -9.50
N TRP A 190 3.02 -1.01 -8.45
CA TRP A 190 2.67 -0.64 -7.07
C TRP A 190 2.88 0.84 -6.77
N MET A 191 3.82 1.51 -7.43
CA MET A 191 4.13 2.91 -7.14
C MET A 191 3.18 3.86 -7.89
N GLY A 192 2.55 3.40 -8.98
CA GLY A 192 1.80 4.25 -9.90
C GLY A 192 2.73 5.11 -10.75
N ASP A 193 3.97 4.67 -10.96
CA ASP A 193 4.96 5.34 -11.81
C ASP A 193 4.59 5.24 -13.31
N LEU A 194 3.78 4.23 -13.67
CA LEU A 194 3.23 4.00 -15.00
C LEU A 194 1.71 4.23 -15.01
N ASP A 195 0.94 3.58 -14.13
CA ASP A 195 -0.51 3.77 -14.03
C ASP A 195 -1.11 3.42 -12.66
N LEU A 196 -1.70 4.41 -11.98
CA LEU A 196 -2.48 4.23 -10.75
C LEU A 196 -3.68 3.27 -10.93
N LYS A 197 -4.13 2.98 -12.16
CA LYS A 197 -5.18 2.00 -12.42
C LYS A 197 -4.79 0.58 -12.02
N HIS A 198 -3.52 0.18 -12.15
CA HIS A 198 -3.06 -1.15 -11.70
C HIS A 198 -3.20 -1.27 -10.18
N ALA A 199 -2.73 -0.26 -9.45
CA ALA A 199 -2.94 -0.14 -8.01
C ALA A 199 -4.43 -0.15 -7.63
N ALA A 200 -5.27 0.69 -8.25
CA ALA A 200 -6.70 0.73 -7.96
C ALA A 200 -7.41 -0.62 -8.23
N CYS A 201 -7.01 -1.34 -9.28
CA CYS A 201 -7.59 -2.62 -9.64
C CYS A 201 -7.28 -3.73 -8.62
N THR A 202 -6.02 -3.83 -8.17
CA THR A 202 -5.62 -4.82 -7.17
C THR A 202 -6.25 -4.52 -5.80
N GLU A 203 -6.42 -3.25 -5.45
CA GLU A 203 -7.11 -2.83 -4.21
C GLU A 203 -8.59 -3.19 -4.20
N ILE A 204 -9.29 -3.00 -5.32
CA ILE A 204 -10.69 -3.45 -5.49
C ILE A 204 -10.76 -4.97 -5.30
N ARG A 205 -9.89 -5.73 -5.98
CA ARG A 205 -9.91 -7.20 -5.92
C ARG A 205 -9.52 -7.75 -4.55
N ALA A 206 -8.50 -7.20 -3.91
CA ALA A 206 -8.13 -7.56 -2.55
C ALA A 206 -9.25 -7.27 -1.54
N SER A 207 -9.93 -6.11 -1.67
CA SER A 207 -11.08 -5.76 -0.84
C SER A 207 -12.31 -6.65 -1.09
N THR A 208 -12.56 -7.05 -2.34
CA THR A 208 -13.66 -7.94 -2.72
C THR A 208 -13.43 -9.38 -2.25
N LEU A 209 -12.21 -9.91 -2.38
CA LEU A 209 -11.93 -11.35 -2.27
C LEU A 209 -11.38 -11.80 -0.91
N SER A 210 -10.81 -10.87 -0.12
CA SER A 210 -10.28 -11.17 1.22
C SER A 210 -11.36 -11.55 2.24
N GLY A 211 -12.53 -10.91 2.14
CA GLY A 211 -13.58 -10.97 3.14
C GLY A 211 -13.57 -9.82 4.16
N GLU A 212 -12.68 -8.84 4.04
CA GLU A 212 -12.64 -7.72 5.01
C GLU A 212 -13.87 -6.80 4.95
N CYS A 213 -14.57 -6.77 3.80
CA CYS A 213 -15.85 -6.08 3.62
C CYS A 213 -17.09 -6.95 3.95
N ARG A 214 -16.92 -8.12 4.60
CA ARG A 214 -18.03 -9.00 4.99
C ARG A 214 -18.98 -8.39 6.02
N TRP A 215 -20.28 -8.47 5.77
CA TRP A 215 -21.33 -8.10 6.72
C TRP A 215 -22.04 -9.33 7.33
N THR A 216 -21.40 -9.99 8.30
CA THR A 216 -21.84 -11.29 8.84
C THR A 216 -23.02 -11.23 9.83
N ARG A 217 -24.02 -10.36 9.63
CA ARG A 217 -25.21 -10.31 10.53
C ARG A 217 -26.58 -9.96 9.95
N GLU A 218 -26.70 -9.56 8.67
CA GLU A 218 -28.02 -9.21 8.10
C GLU A 218 -28.37 -9.90 6.77
N ALA A 219 -27.38 -10.36 6.00
CA ALA A 219 -27.59 -11.02 4.70
C ALA A 219 -28.57 -12.20 4.78
N PHE A 220 -28.29 -13.15 5.66
CA PHE A 220 -29.08 -14.38 5.83
C PHE A 220 -30.35 -14.21 6.66
N THR A 221 -30.55 -13.06 7.31
CA THR A 221 -31.61 -12.88 8.32
C THR A 221 -32.70 -11.90 7.90
N ARG A 222 -32.46 -11.05 6.90
CA ARG A 222 -33.36 -9.93 6.54
C ARG A 222 -33.67 -9.76 5.06
N GLY A 223 -33.10 -10.56 4.16
CA GLY A 223 -33.46 -10.55 2.73
C GLY A 223 -33.35 -9.18 2.04
N ASN A 224 -32.38 -8.36 2.45
CA ASN A 224 -32.36 -6.94 2.15
C ASN A 224 -31.44 -6.63 0.95
N TRP A 225 -32.00 -6.05 -0.11
CA TRP A 225 -31.29 -5.77 -1.38
C TRP A 225 -30.24 -4.65 -1.27
N SER A 226 -30.23 -3.87 -0.19
CA SER A 226 -29.16 -2.92 0.12
C SER A 226 -27.80 -3.57 0.46
N LEU A 227 -27.78 -4.88 0.69
CA LEU A 227 -26.57 -5.64 1.04
C LEU A 227 -25.46 -5.53 -0.02
N SER A 228 -25.83 -5.60 -1.31
CA SER A 228 -24.87 -5.48 -2.41
C SER A 228 -24.27 -4.08 -2.49
N GLN A 229 -25.05 -3.04 -2.18
CA GLN A 229 -24.59 -1.65 -2.13
C GLN A 229 -23.60 -1.46 -0.99
N GLN A 230 -23.91 -1.91 0.23
CA GLN A 230 -22.98 -1.76 1.37
C GLN A 230 -21.64 -2.49 1.18
N PHE A 231 -21.65 -3.65 0.51
CA PHE A 231 -20.41 -4.33 0.12
C PHE A 231 -19.62 -3.52 -0.92
N GLN A 232 -20.27 -3.03 -1.98
CA GLN A 232 -19.63 -2.17 -2.98
C GLN A 232 -19.10 -0.86 -2.38
N ASP A 233 -19.85 -0.22 -1.48
CA ASP A 233 -19.45 1.02 -0.79
C ASP A 233 -18.22 0.80 0.08
N CYS A 234 -18.16 -0.34 0.79
CA CYS A 234 -16.97 -0.74 1.54
C CYS A 234 -15.76 -0.92 0.62
N VAL A 235 -15.90 -1.69 -0.46
CA VAL A 235 -14.82 -1.97 -1.43
C VAL A 235 -14.35 -0.67 -2.11
N ARG A 236 -15.28 0.21 -2.56
CA ARG A 236 -14.95 1.54 -3.11
C ARG A 236 -14.16 2.36 -2.11
N LYS A 237 -14.66 2.50 -0.88
CA LYS A 237 -14.02 3.33 0.16
C LYS A 237 -12.62 2.83 0.51
N ARG A 238 -12.42 1.51 0.60
CA ARG A 238 -11.10 0.91 0.87
C ARG A 238 -10.13 1.14 -0.29
N ALA A 239 -10.56 0.88 -1.53
CA ALA A 239 -9.72 1.12 -2.70
C ALA A 239 -9.33 2.59 -2.88
N ILE A 240 -10.27 3.52 -2.69
CA ILE A 240 -10.01 4.97 -2.73
C ILE A 240 -9.00 5.34 -1.63
N GLN A 241 -9.21 4.88 -0.39
CA GLN A 241 -8.32 5.18 0.73
C GLN A 241 -6.91 4.64 0.54
N SER A 242 -6.75 3.46 -0.07
CA SER A 242 -5.40 2.93 -0.35
C SER A 242 -4.73 3.69 -1.51
N VAL A 243 -5.44 3.97 -2.60
CA VAL A 243 -4.90 4.78 -3.71
C VAL A 243 -4.50 6.19 -3.24
N LEU A 244 -5.29 6.81 -2.36
CA LEU A 244 -4.97 8.08 -1.70
C LEU A 244 -3.63 8.08 -0.96
N ASN A 245 -3.28 6.95 -0.32
CA ASN A 245 -2.05 6.83 0.46
C ASN A 245 -0.79 6.61 -0.40
N ARG A 246 -0.91 6.57 -1.75
CA ARG A 246 0.21 6.31 -2.67
C ARG A 246 0.89 7.62 -3.10
N PRO A 247 2.25 7.68 -3.18
CA PRO A 247 2.99 8.92 -3.45
C PRO A 247 2.68 9.63 -4.78
N ARG A 248 2.07 8.93 -5.75
CA ARG A 248 1.69 9.46 -7.06
C ARG A 248 0.24 9.96 -7.14
N CYS A 249 -0.57 9.73 -6.11
CA CYS A 249 -1.92 10.28 -6.03
C CYS A 249 -1.87 11.70 -5.48
N LYS A 250 -2.56 12.65 -6.13
CA LYS A 250 -2.57 14.07 -5.73
C LYS A 250 -3.61 14.37 -4.67
N ASP A 251 -4.82 13.83 -4.84
CA ASP A 251 -6.00 14.15 -4.06
C ASP A 251 -7.07 13.04 -4.16
N ASP A 252 -8.12 13.16 -3.35
CA ASP A 252 -9.26 12.24 -3.31
C ASP A 252 -10.07 12.22 -4.61
N VAL A 253 -10.09 13.33 -5.36
CA VAL A 253 -10.77 13.42 -6.65
C VAL A 253 -10.06 12.53 -7.68
N GLN A 254 -8.73 12.53 -7.70
CA GLN A 254 -7.94 11.62 -8.53
C GLN A 254 -8.12 10.16 -8.09
N ALA A 255 -8.04 9.86 -6.79
CA ALA A 255 -8.22 8.49 -6.29
C ALA A 255 -9.60 7.93 -6.67
N THR A 256 -10.67 8.67 -6.38
CA THR A 256 -12.06 8.35 -6.74
C THR A 256 -12.22 8.17 -8.25
N LYS A 257 -11.63 9.06 -9.07
CA LYS A 257 -11.69 8.96 -10.53
C LYS A 257 -11.00 7.70 -11.06
N VAL A 258 -9.82 7.36 -10.55
CA VAL A 258 -9.06 6.18 -11.00
C VAL A 258 -9.77 4.89 -10.58
N VAL A 259 -10.27 4.79 -9.34
CA VAL A 259 -11.08 3.64 -8.87
C VAL A 259 -12.32 3.45 -9.73
N ASN A 260 -13.05 4.54 -10.04
CA ASN A 260 -14.24 4.48 -10.88
C ASN A 260 -13.93 4.08 -12.34
N GLN A 261 -12.75 4.40 -12.88
CA GLN A 261 -12.35 4.02 -14.24
C GLN A 261 -12.12 2.51 -14.41
N VAL A 262 -11.70 1.80 -13.36
CA VAL A 262 -11.41 0.35 -13.40
C VAL A 262 -12.49 -0.50 -12.71
N TRP A 263 -13.52 0.14 -12.16
CA TRP A 263 -14.49 -0.50 -11.27
C TRP A 263 -15.14 -1.74 -11.88
N GLU A 264 -15.82 -1.59 -13.02
CA GLU A 264 -16.59 -2.69 -13.63
C GLU A 264 -15.72 -3.91 -13.95
N SER A 265 -14.50 -3.67 -14.47
CA SER A 265 -13.56 -4.74 -14.84
C SER A 265 -12.92 -5.44 -13.65
N CYS A 266 -12.62 -4.71 -12.57
CA CYS A 266 -11.87 -5.25 -11.44
C CYS A 266 -12.78 -5.77 -10.33
N PHE A 267 -13.98 -5.18 -10.15
CA PHE A 267 -14.96 -5.67 -9.18
C PHE A 267 -15.61 -6.99 -9.61
N SER A 268 -15.75 -7.23 -10.92
CA SER A 268 -16.28 -8.48 -11.48
C SER A 268 -15.25 -9.61 -11.63
N ASP A 269 -13.96 -9.33 -11.47
CA ASP A 269 -12.89 -10.33 -11.63
C ASP A 269 -12.61 -11.08 -10.32
N THR A 270 -13.27 -12.23 -10.19
CA THR A 270 -13.22 -13.11 -9.01
C THR A 270 -11.94 -13.93 -8.86
N ARG A 271 -11.06 -13.93 -9.86
CA ARG A 271 -9.85 -14.78 -9.89
C ARG A 271 -8.96 -14.50 -8.66
N PRO A 272 -8.22 -15.49 -8.12
CA PRO A 272 -8.15 -16.88 -8.56
C PRO A 272 -9.31 -17.77 -8.10
N PHE A 273 -10.31 -17.21 -7.40
CA PHE A 273 -11.55 -17.91 -7.06
C PHE A 273 -12.50 -17.95 -8.27
N ASP A 274 -13.47 -18.86 -8.24
CA ASP A 274 -14.51 -18.93 -9.27
C ASP A 274 -15.62 -17.90 -8.99
N GLU A 275 -15.96 -17.66 -7.71
CA GLU A 275 -16.98 -16.71 -7.26
C GLU A 275 -16.59 -15.97 -5.97
N VAL A 276 -17.32 -14.90 -5.62
CA VAL A 276 -17.20 -14.22 -4.32
C VAL A 276 -17.98 -15.01 -3.25
N TYR A 277 -17.30 -15.96 -2.62
CA TYR A 277 -17.86 -16.92 -1.67
C TYR A 277 -17.92 -16.42 -0.20
N ARG A 278 -17.62 -15.13 0.06
CA ARG A 278 -17.30 -14.62 1.40
C ARG A 278 -18.36 -13.71 2.02
#